data_AF-X1J618-F1
#
_entry.id   AF-X1J618-F1
#
_cell.length_a   1.000
_cell.length_b   1.000
_cell.length_c   1.000
_cell.angle_alpha   90.00
_cell.angle_beta   90.00
_cell.angle_gamma   90.00
#
_symmetry.space_group_name_H-M   'P 1'
#
loop_
_entity.id
_entity.type
_entity.pdbx_description
1 polymer ?
#
loop_
_entity_poly.entity_id
_entity_poly.type
_entity_poly.pdbx_seq_one_letter_code
_entity_poly.pdbx_strand_id
1 'polypeptide(L)'
;MSTKLTEYKTTKGALELTPQEVKDYLVSGKKSLVTDAEVMHFIKMCWYQKLNPWLREAYLIKYDPKYAASMVVGKDVFLKRASHNPKF
;
A
#
# COMPACT_ATOMS: atom_id res chain seq x y z
N MET A 1 5.05 14.46 15.85
CA MET A 1 4.15 13.70 14.94
C MET A 1 4.30 12.23 15.29
N SER A 2 3.29 11.58 15.88
CA SER A 2 3.41 10.20 16.38
C SER A 2 3.75 9.22 15.27
N THR A 3 4.97 8.69 15.32
CA THR A 3 5.49 7.59 14.50
C THR A 3 4.81 6.28 14.91
N LYS A 4 3.52 6.13 14.61
CA LYS A 4 2.79 4.90 14.95
C LYS A 4 3.16 3.83 13.92
N LEU A 5 4.06 2.94 14.31
CA LEU A 5 4.42 1.74 13.56
C LEU A 5 3.17 0.87 13.40
N THR A 6 2.83 0.54 12.15
CA THR A 6 1.76 -0.41 11.86
C THR A 6 2.41 -1.71 11.41
N GLU A 7 2.50 -2.66 12.34
CA GLU A 7 2.98 -4.00 12.04
C GLU A 7 1.84 -4.87 11.52
N TYR A 8 2.05 -5.55 10.41
CA TYR A 8 1.10 -6.52 9.90
C TYR A 8 1.69 -7.68 9.13
N LYS A 9 0.98 -8.81 9.16
CA LYS A 9 1.34 -10.02 8.42
C LYS A 9 0.87 -9.91 6.97
N THR A 10 1.84 -9.91 6.06
CA THR A 10 1.63 -10.08 4.61
C THR A 10 1.72 -11.55 4.22
N THR A 11 1.41 -11.89 2.97
CA THR A 11 1.59 -13.25 2.44
C THR A 11 3.03 -13.75 2.53
N LYS A 12 4.03 -12.86 2.58
CA LYS A 12 5.46 -13.23 2.59
C LYS A 12 6.18 -13.00 3.93
N GLY A 13 5.50 -12.49 4.94
CA GLY A 13 6.11 -12.21 6.25
C GLY A 13 5.49 -11.04 7.00
N ALA A 14 5.96 -10.77 8.22
CA ALA A 14 5.62 -9.56 8.96
C ALA A 14 6.26 -8.34 8.28
N LEU A 15 5.49 -7.26 8.17
CA LEU A 15 5.93 -5.99 7.61
C LEU A 15 5.60 -4.87 8.59
N GLU A 16 6.57 -4.02 8.83
CA GLU A 16 6.42 -2.80 9.59
C GLU A 16 6.36 -1.63 8.62
N LEU A 17 5.41 -0.73 8.83
CA LEU A 17 5.20 0.40 7.95
C LEU A 17 4.85 1.63 8.78
N THR A 18 5.60 2.71 8.54
CA THR A 18 5.27 4.03 9.07
C THR A 18 4.59 4.90 8.00
N PRO A 19 3.68 5.79 8.39
CA PRO A 19 3.08 6.75 7.45
C PRO A 19 4.12 7.62 6.72
N GLN A 20 5.23 7.92 7.38
CA GLN A 20 6.31 8.72 6.81
C GLN A 20 7.03 7.97 5.67
N GLU A 21 7.39 6.70 5.87
CA GLU A 21 7.99 5.87 4.83
C GLU A 21 7.08 5.71 3.60
N VAL A 22 5.77 5.61 3.81
CA VAL A 22 4.82 5.55 2.69
C VAL A 22 4.90 6.82 1.85
N LYS A 23 4.88 7.99 2.49
CA LYS A 23 4.97 9.28 1.77
C LYS A 23 6.28 9.44 1.03
N ASP A 24 7.37 9.04 1.66
CA ASP A 24 8.71 9.29 1.15
C ASP A 24 9.07 8.33 0.00
N TYR A 25 8.66 7.07 0.08
CA TYR A 25 9.14 6.00 -0.83
C TYR A 25 8.05 5.30 -1.63
N LEU A 26 6.80 5.27 -1.17
CA LEU A 26 5.74 4.42 -1.74
C LEU A 26 4.65 5.22 -2.48
N VAL A 27 4.80 6.54 -2.57
CA VAL A 27 3.94 7.39 -3.40
C VAL A 27 4.47 7.41 -4.83
N SER A 28 3.61 7.04 -5.77
CA SER A 28 3.82 7.26 -7.20
C SER A 28 3.18 8.59 -7.61
N GLY A 29 3.97 9.52 -8.13
CA GLY A 29 3.53 10.87 -8.51
C GLY A 29 4.04 11.95 -7.56
N LYS A 30 3.19 12.92 -7.22
CA LYS A 30 3.56 14.10 -6.41
C LYS A 30 3.29 13.86 -4.92
N LYS A 31 4.35 13.49 -4.20
CA LYS A 31 4.37 13.22 -2.75
C LYS A 31 3.75 14.35 -1.92
N SER A 32 4.03 15.60 -2.28
CA SER A 32 3.55 16.81 -1.58
C SER A 32 2.04 16.99 -1.62
N LEU A 33 1.34 16.31 -2.54
CA LEU A 33 -0.11 16.41 -2.66
C LEU A 33 -0.85 15.36 -1.82
N VAL A 34 -0.12 14.38 -1.28
CA VAL A 34 -0.72 13.27 -0.53
C VAL A 34 -0.93 13.67 0.92
N THR A 35 -2.19 13.55 1.35
CA THR A 35 -2.62 13.86 2.72
C THR A 35 -2.33 12.70 3.67
N ASP A 36 -2.20 12.98 4.96
CA ASP A 36 -2.04 11.94 5.98
C ASP A 36 -3.23 10.96 6.01
N ALA A 37 -4.43 11.46 5.73
CA ALA A 37 -5.64 10.65 5.67
C ALA A 37 -5.57 9.60 4.54
N GLU A 38 -5.09 9.99 3.35
CA GLU A 38 -4.90 9.08 2.21
C GLU A 38 -3.84 8.02 2.51
N VAL A 39 -2.75 8.40 3.18
CA VAL A 39 -1.70 7.46 3.61
C VAL A 39 -2.25 6.45 4.61
N MET A 40 -2.98 6.90 5.62
CA MET A 40 -3.58 6.02 6.61
C MET A 40 -4.61 5.08 5.97
N HIS A 41 -5.38 5.55 5.00
CA HIS A 41 -6.30 4.71 4.24
C HIS A 41 -5.54 3.66 3.40
N PHE A 42 -4.44 4.04 2.76
CA PHE A 42 -3.58 3.12 2.03
C PHE A 42 -2.96 2.04 2.93
N ILE A 43 -2.46 2.40 4.11
CA ILE A 43 -1.91 1.45 5.08
C ILE A 43 -3.01 0.46 5.53
N LYS A 44 -4.20 0.95 5.86
CA LYS A 44 -5.35 0.10 6.24
C LYS A 44 -5.74 -0.87 5.12
N MET A 45 -5.71 -0.40 3.87
CA MET A 45 -5.99 -1.25 2.71
C MET A 45 -4.93 -2.36 2.56
N CYS A 46 -3.64 -2.01 2.66
CA CYS A 46 -2.55 -2.99 2.60
C CYS A 46 -2.64 -4.00 3.74
N TRP A 47 -2.99 -3.54 4.94
CA TRP A 47 -3.21 -4.39 6.11
C TRP A 47 -4.34 -5.40 5.88
N TYR A 48 -5.51 -4.91 5.49
CA TYR A 48 -6.70 -5.74 5.30
C TYR A 48 -6.50 -6.79 4.19
N GLN A 49 -5.85 -6.39 3.10
CA GLN A 49 -5.59 -7.28 1.97
C GLN A 49 -4.28 -8.09 2.11
N LYS A 50 -3.52 -7.92 3.21
CA LYS A 50 -2.23 -8.57 3.45
C LYS A 50 -1.20 -8.34 2.33
N LEU A 51 -1.22 -7.14 1.74
CA LEU A 51 -0.37 -6.75 0.61
C LEU A 51 0.96 -6.18 1.08
N ASN A 52 2.02 -6.38 0.31
CA ASN A 52 3.31 -5.76 0.56
C ASN A 52 3.61 -4.65 -0.47
N PRO A 53 3.51 -3.35 -0.11
CA PRO A 53 3.76 -2.25 -1.04
C PRO A 53 5.22 -2.17 -1.52
N TRP A 54 6.19 -2.67 -0.76
CA TRP A 54 7.60 -2.73 -1.19
C TRP A 54 7.84 -3.69 -2.35
N LEU A 55 7.03 -4.75 -2.41
CA LEU A 55 7.08 -5.74 -3.47
C LEU A 55 6.19 -5.36 -4.66
N ARG A 56 5.81 -4.08 -4.76
CA ARG A 56 4.99 -3.55 -5.86
C ARG A 56 3.61 -4.22 -5.96
N GLU A 57 3.09 -4.70 -4.82
CA GLU A 57 1.77 -5.31 -4.71
C GLU A 57 0.65 -4.29 -4.52
N ALA A 58 0.98 -3.07 -4.11
CA ALA A 58 0.07 -1.96 -3.96
C ALA A 58 0.76 -0.62 -4.25
N TYR A 59 0.03 0.32 -4.83
CA TYR A 59 0.52 1.64 -5.20
C TYR A 59 -0.43 2.73 -4.70
N LEU A 60 0.14 3.78 -4.09
CA LEU A 60 -0.56 5.01 -3.78
C LEU A 60 -0.18 6.06 -4.84
N ILE A 61 -1.14 6.45 -5.66
CA ILE A 61 -0.90 7.29 -6.84
C ILE A 61 -1.63 8.63 -6.68
N LYS A 62 -0.90 9.75 -6.81
CA LYS A 62 -1.52 11.09 -6.84
C LYS A 62 -0.73 12.06 -7.70
N TYR A 63 -1.40 12.71 -8.65
CA TYR A 63 -0.79 13.67 -9.57
C TYR A 63 -1.38 15.08 -9.48
N ASP A 64 -2.65 15.20 -9.09
CA ASP A 64 -3.40 16.45 -9.07
C ASP A 64 -4.05 16.63 -7.69
N PRO A 65 -3.97 17.83 -7.08
CA PRO A 65 -4.61 18.11 -5.79
C PRO A 65 -6.14 18.01 -5.80
N LYS A 66 -6.80 18.18 -6.95
CA LYS A 66 -8.27 18.19 -7.08
C LYS A 66 -8.88 16.80 -6.99
N TYR A 67 -8.10 15.75 -7.29
CA TYR A 67 -8.57 14.37 -7.29
C TYR A 67 -8.00 13.62 -6.08
N ALA A 68 -8.80 12.72 -5.51
CA ALA A 68 -8.35 11.84 -4.45
C ALA A 68 -7.23 10.90 -4.95
N ALA A 69 -6.34 10.49 -4.05
CA ALA A 69 -5.31 9.52 -4.38
C ALA A 69 -5.92 8.20 -4.88
N SER A 70 -5.41 7.69 -6.00
CA SER A 70 -5.78 6.39 -6.54
C SER A 70 -4.97 5.30 -5.87
N MET A 71 -5.63 4.22 -5.44
CA MET A 71 -4.98 3.06 -4.83
C MET A 71 -5.11 1.87 -5.76
N VAL A 72 -3.98 1.36 -6.24
CA VAL A 72 -3.95 0.30 -7.25
C VAL A 72 -3.27 -0.93 -6.67
N VAL A 73 -3.91 -2.10 -6.81
CA VAL A 73 -3.33 -3.40 -6.44
C VAL A 73 -2.61 -3.98 -7.65
N GLY A 74 -1.39 -4.48 -7.46
CA GLY A 74 -0.58 -5.07 -8.52
C GLY A 74 -1.20 -6.37 -9.06
N LYS A 75 -1.16 -6.55 -10.38
CA LYS A 75 -1.69 -7.75 -11.07
C LYS A 75 -1.07 -9.06 -10.53
N ASP A 76 0.22 -9.03 -10.18
CA ASP A 76 0.95 -10.22 -9.72
C ASP A 76 0.36 -10.81 -8.43
N VAL A 77 -0.31 -10.00 -7.61
CA VAL A 77 -1.02 -10.47 -6.41
C VAL A 77 -2.12 -11.45 -6.79
N PHE A 78 -2.88 -11.14 -7.85
CA PHE A 78 -3.95 -12.00 -8.32
C PHE A 78 -3.41 -13.31 -8.89
N LEU A 79 -2.33 -13.25 -9.67
CA LEU A 79 -1.70 -14.44 -10.24
C LEU A 79 -1.16 -15.36 -9.15
N LYS A 80 -0.47 -14.81 -8.14
CA LYS A 80 0.01 -15.58 -6.98
C LYS A 80 -1.16 -16.19 -6.22
N ARG A 81 -2.23 -15.45 -5.96
CA ARG A 81 -3.40 -16.00 -5.25
C ARG A 81 -4.08 -17.11 -6.04
N ALA A 82 -4.20 -16.95 -7.36
CA ALA A 82 -4.72 -17.98 -8.24
C ALA A 82 -3.85 -19.25 -8.19
N SER A 83 -2.52 -19.11 -8.28
CA SER A 83 -1.61 -20.27 -8.24
C SER A 83 -1.61 -21.04 -6.91
N HIS A 84 -2.05 -20.42 -5.81
CA HIS A 84 -2.20 -21.08 -4.51
C HIS A 84 -3.60 -21.70 -4.31
N ASN A 85 -4.53 -21.46 -5.23
CA ASN A 85 -5.86 -22.04 -5.17
C ASN A 85 -5.83 -23.42 -5.84
N PRO A 86 -6.10 -24.52 -5.11
CA PRO A 86 -6.06 -25.88 -5.68
C PRO A 86 -7.13 -26.16 -6.74
N LYS A 87 -8.09 -25.23 -6.94
CA LYS A 87 -9.11 -25.30 -8.00
C LYS A 87 -8.71 -24.55 -9.28
N PHE A 88 -7.49 -24.02 -9.36
CA PHE A 88 -6.97 -23.27 -10.50
C PHE A 88 -5.82 -24.02 -11.16
#